data_AF-A0A1A2P7X4-F1
#
_entry.id   AF-A0A1A2P7X4-F1
#
_cell.length_a   1.000
_cell.length_b   1.000
_cell.length_c   1.000
_cell.angle_alpha   90.00
_cell.angle_beta   90.00
_cell.angle_gamma   90.00
#
_symmetry.space_group_name_H-M   'P 1'
#
loop_
_entity.id
_entity.type
_entity.pdbx_description
1 polymer ?
#
loop_
_entity_poly.entity_id
_entity_poly.type
_entity_poly.pdbx_seq_one_letter_code
_entity_poly.pdbx_strand_id
1 'polypeptide(L)'
;MSPDTHPQVAQALDQLQQFTSALESQMQRTHTQTFTATDEAETVEVTINGQRCIVGLNIEDGLLRLGAHTVQQRINEALQQAQAGASAALQAQQAQLFASLTGLAGSLQHTVGLI
;
A
#
# COMPACT_ATOMS: atom_id res chain seq x y z
N MET A 1 10.32 42.98 7.88
CA MET A 1 11.46 42.24 8.46
C MET A 1 10.86 41.01 9.11
N SER A 2 11.02 39.83 8.52
CA SER A 2 10.48 38.60 9.09
C SER A 2 11.26 38.27 10.36
N PRO A 3 10.60 37.93 11.47
CA PRO A 3 11.31 37.58 12.69
C PRO A 3 12.13 36.32 12.39
N ASP A 4 13.41 36.36 12.74
CA ASP A 4 14.33 35.23 12.69
C ASP A 4 13.67 33.99 13.27
N THR A 5 13.17 33.10 12.41
CA THR A 5 12.67 31.80 12.82
C THR A 5 13.86 31.07 13.42
N HIS A 6 13.86 30.92 14.75
CA HIS A 6 14.91 30.21 15.47
C HIS A 6 15.19 28.88 14.73
N PRO A 7 16.45 28.56 14.38
CA PRO A 7 16.75 27.44 13.47
C PRO A 7 16.16 26.10 13.95
N GLN A 8 16.04 25.91 15.27
CA GLN A 8 15.36 24.74 15.85
C GLN A 8 13.85 24.71 15.61
N VAL A 9 13.18 25.86 15.58
CA VAL A 9 11.75 25.96 15.24
C VAL A 9 11.53 25.66 13.74
N ALA A 10 12.41 26.17 12.88
CA ALA A 10 12.36 25.85 11.45
C ALA A 10 12.57 24.35 11.19
N GLN A 11 13.52 23.73 11.90
CA GLN A 11 13.80 22.30 11.80
C GLN A 11 12.64 21.44 12.33
N ALA A 12 12.03 21.82 13.45
CA ALA A 12 10.86 21.11 13.99
C ALA A 12 9.65 21.17 13.07
N LEU A 13 9.40 22.33 12.43
CA LEU A 13 8.34 22.47 11.43
C LEU A 13 8.59 21.62 10.18
N ASP A 14 9.83 21.54 9.70
CA ASP A 14 10.19 20.67 8.58
C ASP A 14 9.96 19.19 8.91
N GLN A 15 10.35 18.75 10.10
CA GLN A 15 10.12 17.37 10.57
C GLN A 15 8.62 17.04 10.70
N LEU A 16 7.79 17.98 11.18
CA LEU A 16 6.33 17.82 11.24
C LEU A 16 5.70 17.75 9.84
N GLN A 17 6.22 18.54 8.89
CA GLN A 17 5.80 18.47 7.50
C GLN A 17 6.13 17.10 6.89
N GLN A 18 7.34 16.58 7.12
CA GLN A 18 7.75 15.26 6.66
C GLN A 18 6.88 14.14 7.26
N PHE A 19 6.51 14.26 8.54
CA PHE A 19 5.62 13.32 9.21
C PHE A 19 4.22 13.30 8.57
N THR A 20 3.65 14.47 8.33
CA THR A 20 2.32 14.61 7.72
C THR A 20 2.33 14.07 6.28
N SER A 21 3.33 14.43 5.49
CA SER A 21 3.50 13.93 4.12
C SER A 21 3.63 12.41 4.03
N ALA A 22 4.28 11.77 5.01
CA ALA A 22 4.41 10.32 5.07
C ALA A 22 3.04 9.63 5.30
N LEU A 23 2.20 10.21 6.15
CA LEU A 23 0.84 9.72 6.40
C LEU A 23 -0.06 9.90 5.17
N GLU A 24 -0.05 11.09 4.56
CA GLU A 24 -0.82 11.36 3.34
C GLU A 24 -0.42 10.43 2.19
N SER A 25 0.88 10.21 2.02
CA SER A 25 1.41 9.28 1.03
C SER A 25 0.91 7.84 1.28
N GLN A 26 0.87 7.39 2.54
CA GLN A 26 0.35 6.06 2.86
C GLN A 26 -1.16 5.96 2.61
N MET A 27 -1.94 6.99 2.95
CA MET A 27 -3.37 7.04 2.69
C MET A 27 -3.64 6.96 1.18
N GLN A 28 -2.95 7.78 0.39
CA GLN A 28 -3.13 7.80 -1.06
C GLN A 28 -2.81 6.43 -1.69
N ARG A 29 -1.69 5.81 -1.29
CA ARG A 29 -1.29 4.49 -1.80
C ARG A 29 -2.32 3.42 -1.48
N THR A 30 -2.87 3.43 -0.26
CA THR A 30 -3.92 2.48 0.15
C THR A 30 -5.17 2.60 -0.75
N HIS A 31 -5.47 3.80 -1.23
CA HIS A 31 -6.64 4.06 -2.08
C HIS A 31 -6.41 3.77 -3.57
N THR A 32 -5.19 3.98 -4.09
CA THR A 32 -4.92 3.88 -5.54
C THR A 32 -4.24 2.58 -5.96
N GLN A 33 -3.68 1.82 -5.02
CA GLN A 33 -2.93 0.63 -5.38
C GLN A 33 -3.84 -0.53 -5.79
N THR A 34 -3.40 -1.24 -6.83
CA THR A 34 -4.01 -2.48 -7.30
C THR A 34 -3.02 -3.62 -7.25
N PHE A 35 -3.55 -4.83 -7.18
CA PHE A 35 -2.80 -6.08 -7.14
C PHE A 35 -3.40 -7.03 -8.16
N THR A 36 -2.58 -7.47 -9.10
CA THR A 36 -2.98 -8.37 -10.17
C THR A 36 -2.26 -9.70 -10.01
N ALA A 37 -2.99 -10.80 -10.16
CA ALA A 37 -2.42 -12.13 -10.19
C ALA A 37 -3.23 -13.05 -11.09
N THR A 38 -2.61 -14.14 -11.50
CA THR A 38 -3.22 -15.15 -12.37
C THR A 38 -3.48 -16.46 -11.61
N ASP A 39 -4.28 -17.34 -12.19
CA ASP A 39 -4.26 -18.75 -11.79
C ASP A 39 -2.97 -19.44 -12.28
N GLU A 40 -2.71 -20.67 -11.84
CA GLU A 40 -1.48 -21.40 -12.19
C GLU A 40 -1.32 -21.69 -13.69
N ALA A 41 -2.43 -21.82 -14.42
CA ALA A 41 -2.41 -22.05 -15.86
C ALA A 41 -2.44 -20.75 -16.68
N GLU A 42 -2.39 -19.58 -16.02
CA GLU A 42 -2.39 -18.25 -16.65
C GLU A 42 -3.64 -17.99 -17.53
N THR A 43 -4.76 -18.64 -17.21
CA THR A 43 -6.02 -18.57 -17.96
C THR A 43 -7.03 -17.57 -17.41
N VAL A 44 -6.83 -17.12 -16.17
CA VAL A 44 -7.65 -16.15 -15.44
C VAL A 44 -6.71 -15.18 -14.77
N GLU A 45 -6.97 -13.90 -14.96
CA GLU A 45 -6.28 -12.81 -14.26
C GLU A 45 -7.30 -12.02 -13.42
N VAL A 46 -6.98 -11.79 -12.15
CA VAL A 46 -7.81 -11.02 -11.22
C VAL A 46 -7.02 -9.81 -10.75
N THR A 47 -7.66 -8.64 -10.79
CA THR A 47 -7.15 -7.40 -10.21
C THR A 47 -8.01 -6.99 -9.02
N ILE A 48 -7.40 -6.79 -7.86
CA ILE A 48 -8.04 -6.22 -6.67
C ILE A 48 -7.43 -4.87 -6.31
N ASN A 49 -8.22 -3.97 -5.72
CA ASN A 49 -7.72 -2.70 -5.17
C ASN A 49 -7.28 -2.84 -3.70
N GLY A 50 -6.69 -1.79 -3.13
CA GLY A 50 -6.28 -1.75 -1.72
C GLY A 50 -7.42 -1.89 -0.69
N GLN A 51 -8.67 -1.75 -1.12
CA GLN A 51 -9.88 -2.03 -0.32
C GLN A 51 -10.35 -3.49 -0.44
N ARG A 52 -9.59 -4.35 -1.12
CA ARG A 52 -9.90 -5.76 -1.39
C ARG A 52 -11.14 -5.96 -2.27
N CYS A 53 -11.52 -4.96 -3.04
CA CYS A 53 -12.56 -5.09 -4.07
C CYS A 53 -11.94 -5.58 -5.38
N ILE A 54 -12.63 -6.49 -6.07
CA ILE A 54 -12.28 -6.87 -7.45
C ILE A 54 -12.61 -5.68 -8.36
N VAL A 55 -11.61 -5.21 -9.10
CA VAL A 55 -11.72 -4.11 -10.06
C VAL A 55 -11.41 -4.54 -11.50
N GLY A 56 -10.89 -5.76 -11.67
CA GLY A 56 -10.64 -6.39 -12.96
C GLY A 56 -10.73 -7.91 -12.87
N LEU A 57 -11.30 -8.52 -13.89
CA LEU A 57 -11.34 -9.96 -14.09
C LEU A 57 -11.22 -10.22 -15.59
N ASN A 58 -10.14 -10.88 -15.99
CA ASN A 58 -9.94 -11.36 -17.35
C ASN A 58 -9.98 -12.89 -17.36
N ILE A 59 -10.72 -13.47 -18.30
CA ILE A 59 -10.86 -14.91 -18.48
C ILE A 59 -10.49 -15.22 -19.92
N GLU A 60 -9.52 -16.10 -20.12
CA GLU A 60 -9.06 -16.50 -21.45
C GLU A 60 -10.19 -17.14 -22.26
N ASP A 61 -10.16 -16.85 -23.56
CA ASP A 61 -11.08 -17.42 -24.52
C ASP A 61 -11.10 -18.94 -24.46
N GLY A 62 -12.30 -19.51 -24.38
CA GLY A 62 -12.49 -20.96 -24.33
C GLY A 62 -12.46 -21.57 -22.93
N LEU A 63 -11.99 -20.87 -21.89
CA LEU A 63 -12.01 -21.40 -20.51
C LEU A 63 -13.44 -21.73 -20.05
N LEU A 64 -14.41 -20.90 -20.44
CA LEU A 64 -15.82 -21.10 -20.12
C LEU A 64 -16.39 -22.44 -20.65
N ARG A 65 -15.77 -23.03 -21.68
CA ARG A 65 -16.16 -24.34 -22.23
C ARG A 65 -15.78 -25.51 -21.35
N LEU A 66 -14.84 -25.31 -20.41
CA LEU A 66 -14.42 -26.33 -19.44
C LEU A 66 -15.43 -26.52 -18.31
N GLY A 67 -16.49 -25.70 -18.26
CA GLY A 67 -17.58 -25.79 -17.30
C GLY A 67 -17.36 -24.96 -16.04
N ALA A 68 -18.47 -24.68 -15.34
CA ALA A 68 -18.50 -23.76 -14.21
C ALA A 68 -17.57 -24.15 -13.06
N HIS A 69 -17.40 -25.44 -12.79
CA HIS A 69 -16.53 -25.91 -11.72
C HIS A 69 -15.06 -25.52 -11.96
N THR A 70 -14.55 -25.78 -13.17
CA THR A 70 -13.18 -25.42 -13.54
C THR A 70 -12.98 -23.91 -13.55
N VAL A 71 -13.93 -23.16 -14.11
CA VAL A 71 -13.86 -21.68 -14.12
C VAL A 71 -13.85 -21.12 -12.70
N GLN A 72 -14.71 -21.62 -11.81
CA GLN A 72 -14.75 -21.20 -10.41
C GLN A 72 -13.41 -21.48 -9.72
N GLN A 73 -12.84 -22.66 -9.94
CA GLN A 73 -11.55 -23.01 -9.35
C GLN A 73 -10.46 -22.04 -9.78
N ARG A 74 -10.37 -21.73 -11.08
CA ARG A 74 -9.36 -20.83 -11.65
C ARG A 74 -9.51 -19.39 -11.16
N ILE A 75 -10.74 -18.89 -11.08
CA ILE A 75 -11.03 -17.57 -10.48
C ILE A 75 -10.60 -17.53 -9.01
N ASN A 76 -10.89 -18.58 -8.25
CA ASN A 76 -10.51 -18.63 -6.84
C ASN A 76 -8.99 -18.70 -6.65
N GLU A 77 -8.28 -19.46 -7.48
CA GLU A 77 -6.81 -19.51 -7.48
C GLU A 77 -6.22 -18.11 -7.75
N ALA A 78 -6.62 -17.45 -8.84
CA ALA A 78 -6.16 -16.10 -9.19
C ALA A 78 -6.47 -15.08 -8.08
N LEU A 79 -7.67 -15.13 -7.50
CA LEU A 79 -8.08 -14.25 -6.41
C LEU A 79 -7.27 -14.49 -5.13
N GLN A 80 -6.96 -15.74 -4.78
CA GLN A 80 -6.12 -16.06 -3.63
C GLN A 80 -4.69 -15.51 -3.82
N GLN A 81 -4.12 -15.66 -5.01
CA GLN A 81 -2.80 -15.10 -5.32
C GLN A 81 -2.80 -13.56 -5.25
N ALA A 82 -3.82 -12.90 -5.79
CA ALA A 82 -3.96 -11.45 -5.72
C ALA A 82 -4.07 -10.98 -4.26
N GLN A 83 -4.82 -11.69 -3.42
CA GLN A 83 -4.92 -11.41 -1.98
C GLN A 83 -3.60 -11.63 -1.22
N ALA A 84 -2.84 -12.67 -1.57
CA ALA A 84 -1.52 -12.91 -0.99
C ALA A 84 -0.56 -11.77 -1.32
N GLY A 85 -0.53 -11.32 -2.58
CA GLY A 85 0.26 -10.16 -3.02
C GLY A 85 -0.15 -8.87 -2.31
N ALA A 86 -1.45 -8.62 -2.19
CA ALA A 86 -1.98 -7.47 -1.45
C ALA A 86 -1.57 -7.50 0.03
N SER A 87 -1.70 -8.67 0.68
CA SER A 87 -1.37 -8.83 2.10
C SER A 87 0.12 -8.58 2.36
N ALA A 88 1.01 -9.16 1.54
CA ALA A 88 2.45 -8.97 1.66
C ALA A 88 2.85 -7.50 1.46
N ALA A 89 2.28 -6.85 0.44
CA ALA A 89 2.57 -5.45 0.17
C ALA A 89 2.08 -4.52 1.29
N LEU A 90 0.86 -4.72 1.79
CA LEU A 90 0.30 -3.90 2.87
C LEU A 90 1.09 -4.07 4.17
N GLN A 91 1.55 -5.28 4.49
CA GLN A 91 2.42 -5.54 5.64
C GLN A 91 3.76 -4.82 5.50
N ALA A 92 4.41 -4.93 4.34
CA ALA A 92 5.68 -4.25 4.08
C ALA A 92 5.54 -2.72 4.17
N GLN A 93 4.46 -2.17 3.63
CA GLN A 93 4.17 -0.73 3.70
C GLN A 93 3.92 -0.25 5.12
N GLN A 94 3.17 -1.01 5.92
CA GLN A 94 2.94 -0.68 7.32
C GLN A 94 4.23 -0.70 8.13
N ALA A 95 5.11 -1.68 7.90
CA ALA A 95 6.42 -1.74 8.53
C ALA A 95 7.31 -0.55 8.14
N GLN A 96 7.31 -0.18 6.84
CA GLN A 96 8.07 0.97 6.35
C GLN A 96 7.54 2.29 6.93
N LEU A 97 6.22 2.49 6.97
CA LEU A 97 5.64 3.67 7.58
C LEU A 97 6.01 3.75 9.06
N PHE A 98 5.87 2.67 9.81
CA PHE A 98 6.23 2.64 11.23
C PHE A 98 7.71 3.01 11.47
N ALA A 99 8.62 2.47 10.65
CA ALA A 99 10.04 2.81 10.72
C ALA A 99 10.28 4.30 10.43
N SER A 100 9.64 4.87 9.40
CA SER A 100 9.75 6.30 9.08
C SER A 100 9.21 7.19 10.19
N LEU A 101 8.03 6.89 10.74
CA LEU A 101 7.44 7.68 11.83
C LEU A 101 8.28 7.61 13.11
N THR A 102 8.86 6.45 13.42
CA THR A 102 9.76 6.28 14.57
C THR A 102 11.03 7.11 14.42
N GLY A 103 11.64 7.12 13.22
CA GLY A 103 12.80 7.95 12.92
C GLY A 103 12.51 9.46 13.06
N LEU A 104 11.36 9.90 12.53
CA LEU A 104 10.92 11.30 12.63
C LEU A 104 10.61 11.71 14.07
N ALA A 105 9.94 10.85 14.84
CA ALA A 105 9.64 11.11 16.25
C ALA A 105 10.91 11.24 17.09
N GLY A 106 11.89 10.36 16.89
CA GLY A 106 13.19 10.44 17.57
C GLY A 106 13.97 11.71 17.19
N SER A 107 13.93 12.11 15.92
CA SER A 107 14.56 13.35 15.45
C SER A 107 13.90 14.59 16.05
N LEU A 108 12.56 14.62 16.13
CA LEU A 108 11.80 15.69 16.78
C LEU A 108 12.11 15.79 18.28
N GLN A 109 12.15 14.68 19.01
CA GLN A 109 12.49 14.69 20.44
C GLN A 109 13.87 15.30 20.69
N HIS A 110 14.84 15.03 19.82
CA HIS A 110 16.18 15.62 19.88
C HIS A 110 16.18 17.12 19.54
N THR A 111 15.42 17.54 18.52
CA THR A 111 15.34 18.96 18.09
C THR A 111 14.64 19.86 19.10
N VAL A 112 13.64 19.34 19.83
CA VAL A 112 12.84 20.11 20.81
C VAL A 112 13.41 20.01 22.24
N GLY A 113 14.50 19.27 22.45
CA GLY A 113 15.20 19.17 23.74
C GLY A 113 14.41 18.41 24.81
N LEU A 114 13.60 17.42 24.42
CA LEU A 114 12.79 16.60 25.34
C LEU A 114 13.57 15.44 25.99
N ILE A 115 14.90 15.56 26.11
CA ILE A 115 15.79 14.68 26.89
C ILE A 115 16.91 15.50 27.51
#